data_AF-A0A8T4F9C0-F1
#
_entry.id   AF-A0A8T4F9C0-F1
#
_cell.length_a   1.000
_cell.length_b   1.000
_cell.length_c   1.000
_cell.angle_alpha   90.00
_cell.angle_beta   90.00
_cell.angle_gamma   90.00
#
_symmetry.space_group_name_H-M   'P 1'
#
loop_
_entity.id
_entity.type
_entity.pdbx_description
1 polymer ?
#
loop_
_entity_poly.entity_id
_entity_poly.type
_entity_poly.pdbx_seq_one_letter_code
_entity_poly.pdbx_strand_id
1 'polypeptide(L)'
;MEGEEANWLRLADHDAPLQVRLDERTGPDNLITLQMRNANVDQYTGWLTRRAIVGNKAGTIEQIEGYLVNYDEIYGSPLTYAQDESKWSWSGRTQIEVDGWRIILDSPPQLSVLIRGLKESGGYGRTHALQINRIDGSGFTANDADPIMEGLHLSLSFLLGRFAAPIYSGYHVDGSLAWEEWGTPRADQFTTGHSGPWAPTSVQSFSDMASSLLSGYMDNSRAFTSKYLMQSYLAANGNGFLEQRVLIAFAGIEHLAWIRLVSEQGGDPQKINSKNADWRIRQILTQASASIEVPPHLPALKVRPSAQHRCA
;
A
#
# COMPACT_ATOMS: atom_id res chain seq x y z
N MET A 1 43.02 -15.57 17.13
CA MET A 1 42.01 -14.74 16.45
C MET A 1 41.32 -15.67 15.47
N GLU A 2 40.37 -16.43 16.00
CA GLU A 2 39.50 -17.30 15.21
C GLU A 2 38.60 -16.42 14.36
N GLY A 3 38.51 -16.75 13.07
CA GLY A 3 37.74 -16.00 12.10
C GLY A 3 36.25 -16.18 12.35
N GLU A 4 35.53 -15.06 12.40
CA GLU A 4 34.10 -15.06 12.15
C GLU A 4 33.88 -15.62 10.73
N GLU A 5 33.30 -16.82 10.64
CA GLU A 5 32.75 -17.31 9.39
C GLU A 5 31.58 -16.40 8.99
N ALA A 6 31.88 -15.44 8.11
CA ALA A 6 30.90 -14.54 7.55
C ALA A 6 29.85 -15.31 6.74
N ASN A 7 28.57 -15.02 6.97
CA ASN A 7 27.43 -15.62 6.27
C ASN A 7 27.39 -15.17 4.80
N TRP A 8 27.97 -15.97 3.90
CA TRP A 8 27.93 -15.73 2.46
C TRP A 8 26.70 -16.40 1.83
N LEU A 9 25.85 -15.62 1.14
CA LEU A 9 24.70 -16.14 0.39
C LEU A 9 25.09 -16.60 -1.02
N ARG A 10 24.56 -17.75 -1.46
CA ARG A 10 24.65 -18.24 -2.85
C ARG A 10 23.41 -17.83 -3.64
N LEU A 11 23.59 -17.13 -4.76
CA LEU A 11 22.53 -16.93 -5.75
C LEU A 11 22.40 -18.18 -6.62
N ALA A 12 21.18 -18.68 -6.79
CA ALA A 12 20.90 -20.03 -7.30
C ALA A 12 21.18 -20.26 -8.80
N ASP A 13 21.45 -19.20 -9.60
CA ASP A 13 21.43 -19.29 -11.07
C ASP A 13 22.74 -18.85 -11.78
N HIS A 14 23.91 -18.96 -11.14
CA HIS A 14 25.20 -18.66 -11.78
C HIS A 14 26.21 -19.80 -11.66
N ASP A 15 26.88 -20.13 -12.78
CA ASP A 15 27.93 -21.16 -12.92
C ASP A 15 29.21 -20.88 -12.09
N ALA A 16 29.29 -19.71 -11.45
CA ALA A 16 30.31 -19.38 -10.46
C ALA A 16 29.63 -18.87 -9.18
N PRO A 17 30.10 -19.25 -7.98
CA PRO A 17 29.48 -18.88 -6.71
C PRO A 17 29.59 -17.36 -6.52
N LEU A 18 28.53 -16.65 -6.87
CA LEU A 18 28.36 -15.23 -6.57
C LEU A 18 28.06 -15.09 -5.08
N GLN A 19 28.98 -14.46 -4.38
CA GLN A 19 28.89 -14.14 -2.96
C GLN A 19 28.52 -12.66 -2.81
N VAL A 20 27.41 -12.37 -2.12
CA VAL A 20 26.91 -11.01 -1.91
C VAL A 20 27.16 -10.60 -0.47
N ARG A 21 27.75 -9.41 -0.28
CA ARG A 21 27.91 -8.77 1.04
C ARG A 21 27.23 -7.39 1.01
N LEU A 22 26.40 -7.14 2.03
CA LEU A 22 25.84 -5.82 2.31
C LEU A 22 26.86 -5.05 3.15
N ASP A 23 27.38 -3.94 2.61
CA ASP A 23 28.08 -2.94 3.40
C ASP A 23 27.18 -1.71 3.48
N GLU A 24 26.55 -1.51 4.64
CA GLU A 24 25.77 -0.31 4.93
C GLU A 24 26.77 0.86 5.12
N ARG A 25 26.91 1.73 4.13
CA ARG A 25 27.62 3.00 4.30
C ARG A 25 26.61 4.12 4.52
N THR A 26 26.54 4.59 5.75
CA THR A 26 25.85 5.82 6.16
C THR A 26 26.58 7.04 5.60
N GLY A 27 26.36 7.31 4.31
CA GLY A 27 26.73 8.56 3.65
C GLY A 27 25.52 9.48 3.44
N PRO A 28 25.72 10.77 3.12
CA PRO A 28 24.65 11.76 2.96
C PRO A 28 23.64 11.45 1.84
N ASP A 29 23.94 10.48 0.97
CA ASP A 29 23.13 10.16 -0.21
C ASP A 29 22.22 8.93 -0.03
N ASN A 30 22.22 8.24 1.12
CA ASN A 30 21.41 7.03 1.39
C ASN A 30 21.44 5.97 0.26
N LEU A 31 22.58 5.87 -0.44
CA LEU A 31 22.79 4.91 -1.52
C LEU A 31 23.24 3.56 -0.93
N ILE A 32 22.34 2.57 -0.95
CA ILE A 32 22.67 1.19 -0.58
C ILE A 32 23.49 0.59 -1.73
N THR A 33 24.76 0.25 -1.45
CA THR A 33 25.67 -0.36 -2.42
C THR A 33 25.73 -1.86 -2.16
N LEU A 34 25.28 -2.66 -3.13
CA LEU A 34 25.45 -4.12 -3.08
C LEU A 34 26.87 -4.46 -3.55
N GLN A 35 27.74 -4.96 -2.67
CA GLN A 35 29.02 -5.51 -3.11
C GLN A 35 28.82 -6.96 -3.54
N MET A 36 28.89 -7.18 -4.86
CA MET A 36 28.93 -8.53 -5.44
C MET A 36 30.40 -8.85 -5.72
N ARG A 37 30.92 -9.93 -5.14
CA ARG A 37 32.28 -10.38 -5.43
C ARG A 37 32.25 -11.46 -6.51
N ASN A 38 32.85 -11.17 -7.65
CA ASN A 38 33.28 -12.18 -8.61
C ASN A 38 34.80 -12.33 -8.44
N ALA A 39 35.37 -13.51 -8.68
CA ALA A 39 36.81 -13.77 -8.54
C ALA A 39 37.73 -12.77 -9.30
N ASN A 40 37.16 -11.98 -10.22
CA ASN A 40 37.87 -11.00 -11.04
C ASN A 40 37.35 -9.54 -10.94
N VAL A 41 36.35 -9.23 -10.10
CA VAL A 41 35.78 -7.86 -9.97
C VAL A 41 35.29 -7.62 -8.53
N ASP A 42 35.76 -6.53 -7.91
CA ASP A 42 35.54 -6.22 -6.49
C ASP A 42 34.29 -5.36 -6.20
N GLN A 43 33.62 -4.77 -7.20
CA GLN A 43 32.44 -3.93 -6.95
C GLN A 43 31.48 -3.89 -8.14
N TYR A 44 30.19 -4.03 -7.86
CA TYR A 44 29.10 -3.76 -8.80
C TYR A 44 28.18 -2.69 -8.21
N THR A 45 27.66 -1.80 -9.04
CA THR A 45 26.58 -0.87 -8.69
C THR A 45 25.43 -1.10 -9.67
N GLY A 46 24.20 -1.10 -9.17
CA GLY A 46 23.04 -1.40 -9.99
C GLY A 46 21.73 -1.24 -9.22
N TRP A 47 20.62 -1.36 -9.96
CA TRP A 47 19.28 -1.30 -9.39
C TRP A 47 18.68 -2.71 -9.31
N LEU A 48 18.04 -3.02 -8.20
CA LEU A 48 17.22 -4.23 -8.09
C LEU A 48 15.94 -4.04 -8.91
N THR A 49 15.80 -4.80 -9.99
CA THR A 49 14.58 -4.81 -10.82
C THR A 49 13.50 -5.74 -10.27
N ARG A 50 13.84 -6.56 -9.26
CA ARG A 50 12.96 -7.51 -8.58
C ARG A 50 13.21 -7.45 -7.07
N ARG A 51 12.21 -7.87 -6.29
CA ARG A 51 12.33 -8.05 -4.85
C ARG A 51 13.45 -9.06 -4.58
N ALA A 52 14.43 -8.66 -3.79
CA ALA A 52 15.45 -9.50 -3.19
C ALA A 52 15.02 -9.83 -1.77
N ILE A 53 15.18 -11.09 -1.38
CA ILE A 53 14.88 -11.56 -0.03
C ILE A 53 16.20 -11.97 0.59
N VAL A 54 16.48 -11.45 1.78
CA VAL A 54 17.62 -11.86 2.60
C VAL A 54 17.08 -12.58 3.82
N GLY A 55 17.66 -13.73 4.20
CA GLY A 55 17.23 -14.52 5.35
C GLY A 55 16.23 -15.64 5.01
N ASN A 56 15.54 -16.16 6.02
CA ASN A 56 14.70 -17.35 5.93
C ASN A 56 13.20 -17.04 6.13
N LYS A 57 12.42 -17.02 5.04
CA LYS A 57 10.96 -16.82 5.06
C LYS A 57 10.16 -17.99 5.67
N ALA A 58 10.75 -19.18 5.75
CA ALA A 58 10.08 -20.37 6.29
C ALA A 58 10.22 -20.51 7.81
N GLY A 59 11.09 -19.70 8.44
CA GLY A 59 11.23 -19.67 9.89
C GLY A 59 10.00 -19.07 10.57
N THR A 60 9.68 -19.55 11.78
CA THR A 60 8.66 -18.94 12.62
C THR A 60 9.15 -17.59 13.15
N ILE A 61 8.34 -16.57 12.94
CA ILE A 61 8.49 -15.20 13.42
C ILE A 61 7.29 -14.83 14.29
N GLU A 62 7.45 -13.86 15.18
CA GLU A 62 6.33 -13.33 15.99
C GLU A 62 5.96 -11.90 15.59
N GLN A 63 6.85 -11.23 14.88
CA GLN A 63 6.71 -9.81 14.59
C GLN A 63 7.31 -9.46 13.23
N ILE A 64 6.62 -8.57 12.53
CA ILE A 64 7.16 -7.82 11.40
C ILE A 64 7.28 -6.37 11.84
N GLU A 65 8.42 -5.76 11.56
CA GLU A 65 8.65 -4.33 11.74
C GLU A 65 9.00 -3.68 10.41
N GLY A 66 8.82 -2.37 10.32
CA GLY A 66 9.13 -1.66 9.09
C GLY A 66 8.78 -0.19 9.13
N TYR A 67 8.68 0.38 7.93
CA TYR A 67 8.32 1.77 7.73
C TYR A 67 7.30 1.92 6.61
N LEU A 68 6.40 2.89 6.76
CA LEU A 68 5.60 3.38 5.65
C LEU A 68 6.30 4.56 4.98
N VAL A 69 6.42 4.49 3.67
CA VAL A 69 6.97 5.55 2.82
C VAL A 69 5.84 6.39 2.23
N ASN A 70 5.97 7.70 2.38
CA ASN A 70 5.04 8.70 1.84
C ASN A 70 3.59 8.52 2.32
N TYR A 71 3.35 8.27 3.60
CA TYR A 71 2.02 8.24 4.18
C TYR A 71 1.60 9.63 4.69
N ASP A 72 0.31 9.97 4.59
CA ASP A 72 -0.23 11.25 5.08
C ASP A 72 -0.40 11.26 6.61
N GLU A 73 -0.64 12.46 7.16
CA GLU A 73 -0.89 12.64 8.58
C GLU A 73 -2.25 12.03 8.96
N ILE A 74 -2.21 10.93 9.71
CA ILE A 74 -3.38 10.32 10.32
C ILE A 74 -3.28 10.58 11.81
N TYR A 75 -4.15 11.44 12.31
CA TYR A 75 -4.24 11.66 13.74
C TYR A 75 -4.66 10.36 14.40
N GLY A 76 -3.92 9.97 15.42
CA GLY A 76 -4.08 8.70 16.12
C GLY A 76 -4.39 8.86 17.61
N SER A 77 -4.38 7.73 18.30
CA SER A 77 -4.24 7.70 19.75
C SER A 77 -2.90 8.33 20.21
N PRO A 78 -2.83 8.86 21.44
CA PRO A 78 -1.62 9.52 21.92
C PRO A 78 -0.42 8.57 22.03
N LEU A 79 0.69 8.94 21.40
CA LEU A 79 2.03 8.45 21.70
C LEU A 79 2.67 9.37 22.72
N THR A 80 3.46 8.79 23.61
CA THR A 80 4.21 9.54 24.61
C THR A 80 5.67 9.18 24.49
N TYR A 81 6.50 10.19 24.31
CA TYR A 81 7.94 10.06 24.36
C TYR A 81 8.43 10.64 25.69
N ALA A 82 9.23 9.85 26.39
CA ALA A 82 9.90 10.25 27.61
C ALA A 82 11.41 10.08 27.38
N GLN A 83 12.12 11.20 27.38
CA GLN A 83 13.58 11.21 27.39
C GLN A 83 14.03 12.17 28.47
N ASP A 84 14.88 11.67 29.37
CA ASP A 84 15.32 12.36 30.58
C ASP A 84 14.12 12.85 31.43
N GLU A 85 14.05 14.14 31.75
CA GLU A 85 12.96 14.78 32.50
C GLU A 85 11.85 15.33 31.59
N SER A 86 12.00 15.25 30.26
CA SER A 86 11.04 15.79 29.30
C SER A 86 10.07 14.72 28.83
N LYS A 87 8.78 14.97 29.07
CA LYS A 87 7.67 14.14 28.59
C LYS A 87 6.80 14.96 27.65
N TRP A 88 6.63 14.48 26.43
CA TRP A 88 5.72 15.12 25.48
C TRP A 88 4.93 14.04 24.73
N SER A 89 3.72 14.41 24.30
CA SER A 89 2.76 13.49 23.69
C SER A 89 2.16 14.08 22.43
N TRP A 90 1.85 13.24 21.46
CA TRP A 90 1.21 13.63 20.20
C TRP A 90 0.30 12.50 19.72
N SER A 91 -0.72 12.83 18.92
CA SER A 91 -1.68 11.87 18.37
C SER A 91 -1.09 11.13 17.17
N GLY A 92 -0.19 10.18 17.42
CA GLY A 92 0.59 9.52 16.38
C GLY A 92 0.34 8.03 16.15
N ARG A 93 -0.44 7.35 17.00
CA ARG A 93 -0.66 5.90 16.87
C ARG A 93 -1.99 5.55 16.24
N THR A 94 -1.94 4.85 15.13
CA THR A 94 -3.10 4.20 14.51
C THR A 94 -3.00 2.69 14.66
N GLN A 95 -4.11 2.03 15.01
CA GLN A 95 -4.18 0.58 15.17
C GLN A 95 -5.27 0.02 14.27
N ILE A 96 -4.94 -1.00 13.50
CA ILE A 96 -5.86 -1.74 12.64
C ILE A 96 -5.85 -3.19 13.11
N GLU A 97 -7.04 -3.75 13.38
CA GLU A 97 -7.21 -5.17 13.68
C GLU A 97 -8.09 -5.81 12.61
N VAL A 98 -7.65 -6.96 12.09
CA VAL A 98 -8.33 -7.67 11.00
C VAL A 98 -7.91 -9.14 10.96
N ASP A 99 -8.89 -10.05 10.89
CA ASP A 99 -8.69 -11.50 10.72
C ASP A 99 -7.55 -12.11 11.60
N GLY A 100 -7.51 -11.70 12.87
CA GLY A 100 -6.53 -12.17 13.86
C GLY A 100 -5.17 -11.46 13.83
N TRP A 101 -4.99 -10.46 12.99
CA TRP A 101 -3.80 -9.62 12.92
C TRP A 101 -4.01 -8.27 13.61
N ARG A 102 -2.95 -7.77 14.25
CA ARG A 102 -2.82 -6.40 14.73
C ARG A 102 -1.75 -5.70 13.93
N ILE A 103 -2.07 -4.50 13.47
CA ILE A 103 -1.17 -3.61 12.74
C ILE A 103 -1.11 -2.29 13.49
N ILE A 104 0.09 -1.83 13.80
CA ILE A 104 0.34 -0.56 14.48
C ILE A 104 1.14 0.34 13.54
N LEU A 105 0.65 1.56 13.36
CA LEU A 105 1.29 2.62 12.60
C LEU A 105 1.59 3.79 13.54
N ASP A 106 2.87 4.08 13.76
CA ASP A 106 3.30 5.16 14.64
C ASP A 106 3.96 6.27 13.82
N SER A 107 3.38 7.47 13.87
CA SER A 107 3.94 8.66 13.23
C SER A 107 4.96 9.38 14.14
N PRO A 108 5.97 10.06 13.57
CA PRO A 108 6.88 10.88 14.35
C PRO A 108 6.22 12.20 14.82
N PRO A 109 6.74 12.82 15.89
CA PRO A 109 6.28 14.11 16.46
C PRO A 109 5.96 15.22 15.46
N GLN A 110 6.78 15.32 14.41
CA GLN A 110 6.85 16.44 13.48
C GLN A 110 6.53 15.97 12.07
N LEU A 111 5.63 14.97 11.93
CA LEU A 111 5.25 14.42 10.64
C LEU A 111 4.78 15.52 9.66
N SER A 112 4.05 16.53 10.13
CA SER A 112 3.59 17.64 9.28
C SER A 112 4.73 18.49 8.69
N VAL A 113 5.86 18.62 9.41
CA VAL A 113 7.07 19.30 8.92
C VAL A 113 7.76 18.43 7.87
N LEU A 114 7.90 17.13 8.15
CA LEU A 114 8.46 16.17 7.21
C LEU A 114 7.66 16.14 5.89
N ILE A 115 6.33 16.00 5.96
CA ILE A 115 5.44 15.97 4.79
C ILE A 115 5.58 17.25 3.96
N ARG A 116 5.72 18.42 4.60
CA ARG A 116 5.91 19.69 3.89
C ARG A 116 7.22 19.69 3.11
N GLY A 117 8.32 19.29 3.74
CA GLY A 117 9.62 19.17 3.06
C GLY A 117 9.59 18.15 1.91
N LEU A 118 8.85 17.05 2.07
CA LEU A 118 8.64 16.07 1.00
C LEU A 118 7.84 16.65 -0.17
N LYS A 119 6.77 17.42 0.10
CA LYS A 119 5.97 18.11 -0.91
C LYS A 119 6.77 19.14 -1.71
N GLU A 120 7.68 19.85 -1.04
CA GLU A 120 8.55 20.85 -1.66
C GLU A 120 9.64 20.20 -2.52
N SER A 121 10.18 19.06 -2.10
CA SER A 121 11.24 18.33 -2.81
C SER A 121 10.74 17.30 -3.84
N GLY A 122 9.44 16.95 -3.83
CA GLY A 122 8.89 15.85 -4.63
C GLY A 122 9.44 14.48 -4.24
N GLY A 123 9.87 14.33 -2.97
CA GLY A 123 10.70 13.22 -2.52
C GLY A 123 9.95 12.01 -1.98
N TYR A 124 10.75 11.07 -1.46
CA TYR A 124 10.31 9.92 -0.68
C TYR A 124 10.84 10.03 0.75
N GLY A 125 10.02 9.69 1.74
CA GLY A 125 10.43 9.70 3.14
C GLY A 125 9.71 8.67 3.98
N ARG A 126 10.40 8.19 5.02
CA ARG A 126 9.81 7.34 6.08
C ARG A 126 8.89 8.19 6.93
N THR A 127 7.60 7.88 6.88
CA THR A 127 6.55 8.69 7.51
C THR A 127 5.98 8.03 8.77
N HIS A 128 5.97 6.70 8.82
CA HIS A 128 5.49 5.95 9.99
C HIS A 128 6.39 4.75 10.23
N ALA A 129 6.54 4.36 11.50
CA ALA A 129 6.95 3.01 11.86
C ALA A 129 5.75 2.07 11.73
N LEU A 130 6.00 0.85 11.29
CA LEU A 130 5.02 -0.21 11.08
C LEU A 130 5.38 -1.39 11.98
N GLN A 131 4.39 -1.95 12.66
CA GLN A 131 4.49 -3.23 13.35
C GLN A 131 3.29 -4.11 12.98
N ILE A 132 3.52 -5.38 12.72
CA ILE A 132 2.47 -6.38 12.44
C ILE A 132 2.74 -7.62 13.29
N ASN A 133 1.71 -8.08 14.00
CA ASN A 133 1.76 -9.29 14.83
C ASN A 133 0.39 -9.97 14.89
N ARG A 134 0.34 -11.23 15.31
CA ARG A 134 -0.93 -11.90 15.62
C ARG A 134 -1.51 -11.36 16.94
N ILE A 135 -2.84 -11.22 17.00
CA ILE A 135 -3.55 -10.73 18.20
C ILE A 135 -3.38 -11.70 19.37
N ASP A 136 -3.38 -13.00 19.08
CA ASP A 136 -3.23 -14.08 20.06
C ASP A 136 -1.76 -14.35 20.46
N GLY A 137 -0.81 -13.64 19.84
CA GLY A 137 0.62 -13.83 20.06
C GLY A 137 1.20 -15.09 19.43
N SER A 138 0.45 -15.82 18.59
CA SER A 138 0.97 -16.98 17.89
C SER A 138 2.04 -16.58 16.86
N GLY A 139 3.07 -17.42 16.75
CA GLY A 139 4.07 -17.30 15.69
C GLY A 139 3.48 -17.62 14.31
N PHE A 140 4.09 -17.07 13.27
CA PHE A 140 3.70 -17.24 11.86
C PHE A 140 4.94 -17.27 10.97
N THR A 141 4.80 -17.65 9.71
CA THR A 141 5.89 -17.54 8.72
C THR A 141 5.73 -16.28 7.88
N ALA A 142 6.78 -15.88 7.17
CA ALA A 142 6.68 -14.75 6.26
C ALA A 142 5.63 -14.98 5.16
N ASN A 143 5.46 -16.23 4.71
CA ASN A 143 4.45 -16.59 3.71
C ASN A 143 3.01 -16.42 4.26
N ASP A 144 2.80 -16.72 5.55
CA ASP A 144 1.50 -16.46 6.19
C ASP A 144 1.18 -14.97 6.25
N ALA A 145 2.21 -14.12 6.27
CA ALA A 145 2.09 -12.67 6.31
C ALA A 145 2.02 -12.00 4.93
N ASP A 146 2.35 -12.70 3.83
CA ASP A 146 2.37 -12.08 2.49
C ASP A 146 1.01 -11.46 2.09
N PRO A 147 -0.15 -12.12 2.32
CA PRO A 147 -1.46 -11.53 2.00
C PRO A 147 -1.80 -10.27 2.81
N ILE A 148 -1.43 -10.24 4.10
CA ILE A 148 -1.69 -9.06 4.95
C ILE A 148 -0.78 -7.90 4.53
N MET A 149 0.47 -8.16 4.16
CA MET A 149 1.41 -7.12 3.69
C MET A 149 0.98 -6.53 2.33
N GLU A 150 0.61 -7.36 1.35
CA GLU A 150 0.15 -6.89 0.04
C GLU A 150 -1.21 -6.19 0.13
N GLY A 151 -2.12 -6.76 0.93
CA GLY A 151 -3.42 -6.16 1.19
C GLY A 151 -3.29 -4.82 1.90
N LEU A 152 -2.39 -4.70 2.88
CA LEU A 152 -2.13 -3.44 3.58
C LEU A 152 -1.59 -2.40 2.62
N HIS A 153 -0.61 -2.75 1.78
CA HIS A 153 -0.07 -1.85 0.75
C HIS A 153 -1.20 -1.24 -0.10
N LEU A 154 -2.08 -2.08 -0.64
CA LEU A 154 -3.17 -1.62 -1.51
C LEU A 154 -4.26 -0.87 -0.75
N SER A 155 -4.64 -1.32 0.45
CA SER A 155 -5.69 -0.69 1.27
C SER A 155 -5.29 0.70 1.72
N LEU A 156 -4.07 0.85 2.23
CA LEU A 156 -3.51 2.13 2.63
C LEU A 156 -3.35 3.08 1.43
N SER A 157 -2.85 2.56 0.30
CA SER A 157 -2.78 3.35 -0.94
C SER A 157 -4.17 3.83 -1.38
N PHE A 158 -5.18 2.95 -1.33
CA PHE A 158 -6.56 3.28 -1.69
C PHE A 158 -7.10 4.42 -0.81
N LEU A 159 -6.89 4.37 0.50
CA LEU A 159 -7.34 5.45 1.40
C LEU A 159 -6.67 6.79 1.08
N LEU A 160 -5.42 6.76 0.61
CA LEU A 160 -4.68 7.95 0.22
C LEU A 160 -4.95 8.44 -1.20
N GLY A 161 -5.59 7.63 -2.06
CA GLY A 161 -5.78 7.99 -3.47
C GLY A 161 -4.52 7.88 -4.34
N ARG A 162 -3.42 7.37 -3.81
CA ARG A 162 -2.11 7.25 -4.46
C ARG A 162 -1.32 6.09 -3.85
N PHE A 163 -0.29 5.61 -4.54
CA PHE A 163 0.55 4.56 -3.98
C PHE A 163 1.41 5.09 -2.83
N ALA A 164 1.36 4.40 -1.69
CA ALA A 164 2.28 4.58 -0.57
C ALA A 164 2.79 3.21 -0.15
N ALA A 165 4.09 3.09 0.11
CA ALA A 165 4.73 1.78 0.16
C ALA A 165 5.14 1.39 1.59
N PRO A 166 4.75 0.20 2.07
CA PRO A 166 5.38 -0.39 3.24
C PRO A 166 6.73 -1.02 2.85
N ILE A 167 7.73 -0.86 3.70
CA ILE A 167 9.01 -1.57 3.66
C ILE A 167 9.12 -2.30 4.99
N TYR A 168 9.47 -3.59 4.99
CA TYR A 168 9.36 -4.43 6.18
C TYR A 168 10.43 -5.51 6.28
N SER A 169 10.67 -5.94 7.52
CA SER A 169 11.58 -6.98 7.95
C SER A 169 10.89 -7.86 9.01
N GLY A 170 11.16 -9.17 9.01
CA GLY A 170 10.59 -10.11 9.97
C GLY A 170 11.59 -10.50 11.06
N TYR A 171 11.11 -10.66 12.29
CA TYR A 171 11.92 -10.92 13.47
C TYR A 171 11.45 -12.15 14.25
N HIS A 172 12.41 -12.91 14.77
CA HIS A 172 12.17 -14.02 15.69
C HIS A 172 11.79 -13.52 17.10
N VAL A 173 11.36 -14.44 17.96
CA VAL A 173 10.97 -14.19 19.36
C VAL A 173 12.08 -13.49 20.16
N ASP A 174 13.33 -13.85 19.89
CA ASP A 174 14.50 -13.29 20.55
C ASP A 174 14.91 -11.92 20.00
N GLY A 175 14.14 -11.36 19.07
CA GLY A 175 14.41 -10.09 18.40
C GLY A 175 15.49 -10.19 17.32
N SER A 176 15.99 -11.39 16.99
CA SER A 176 16.92 -11.57 15.89
C SER A 176 16.20 -11.46 14.54
N LEU A 177 16.88 -10.86 13.57
CA LEU A 177 16.38 -10.67 12.22
C LEU A 177 16.23 -12.02 11.50
N ALA A 178 14.99 -12.39 11.16
CA ALA A 178 14.70 -13.62 10.44
C ALA A 178 14.85 -13.45 8.93
N TRP A 179 14.30 -12.36 8.39
CA TRP A 179 14.36 -12.03 6.97
C TRP A 179 14.07 -10.55 6.69
N GLU A 180 14.50 -10.09 5.52
CA GLU A 180 14.22 -8.74 5.01
C GLU A 180 13.76 -8.82 3.55
N GLU A 181 12.77 -7.99 3.21
CA GLU A 181 12.38 -7.77 1.82
C GLU A 181 13.00 -6.49 1.29
N TRP A 182 13.91 -6.66 0.34
CA TRP A 182 14.56 -5.57 -0.36
C TRP A 182 13.94 -5.42 -1.74
N GLY A 183 13.12 -4.39 -1.92
CA GLY A 183 12.53 -4.06 -3.21
C GLY A 183 11.99 -2.64 -3.19
N THR A 184 11.53 -2.17 -4.34
CA THR A 184 10.82 -0.90 -4.45
C THR A 184 9.31 -1.18 -4.57
N PRO A 185 8.60 -1.44 -3.44
CA PRO A 185 7.15 -1.42 -3.47
C PRO A 185 6.72 -0.08 -4.05
N ARG A 186 5.75 -0.11 -4.96
CA ARG A 186 5.32 1.09 -5.67
C ARG A 186 4.87 2.13 -4.64
N ALA A 187 5.53 3.29 -4.68
CA ALA A 187 5.14 4.51 -3.98
C ALA A 187 5.11 5.63 -5.02
N ASP A 188 4.12 6.50 -4.92
CA ASP A 188 4.10 7.75 -5.66
C ASP A 188 4.84 8.82 -4.85
N GLN A 189 5.44 9.78 -5.56
CA GLN A 189 6.11 10.93 -4.95
C GLN A 189 5.12 11.78 -4.16
N PHE A 190 5.58 12.40 -3.08
CA PHE A 190 4.79 13.40 -2.38
C PHE A 190 4.76 14.69 -3.22
N THR A 191 3.79 14.83 -4.12
CA THR A 191 3.65 16.03 -4.96
C THR A 191 2.34 16.77 -4.69
N THR A 192 2.33 18.06 -5.01
CA THR A 192 1.12 18.88 -5.06
C THR A 192 0.30 18.48 -6.30
N GLY A 193 -0.95 18.05 -6.13
CA GLY A 193 -1.83 17.71 -7.25
C GLY A 193 -2.55 16.36 -7.15
N HIS A 194 -2.22 15.52 -6.17
CA HIS A 194 -3.07 14.37 -5.85
C HIS A 194 -4.43 14.87 -5.36
N SER A 195 -5.52 14.30 -5.89
CA SER A 195 -6.84 14.42 -5.28
C SER A 195 -6.70 14.03 -3.81
N GLY A 196 -7.07 14.95 -2.91
CA GLY A 196 -6.88 14.76 -1.47
C GLY A 196 -7.42 13.41 -0.98
N PRO A 197 -6.86 12.88 0.11
CA PRO A 197 -7.16 11.53 0.56
C PRO A 197 -8.67 11.37 0.80
N TRP A 198 -9.20 10.21 0.41
CA TRP A 198 -10.52 9.75 0.84
C TRP A 198 -10.52 9.37 2.33
N ALA A 199 -9.33 9.24 2.92
CA ALA A 199 -9.12 8.91 4.32
C ALA A 199 -10.01 9.79 5.23
N PRO A 200 -10.84 9.17 6.07
CA PRO A 200 -11.61 9.89 7.07
C PRO A 200 -10.72 10.73 7.98
N THR A 201 -11.25 11.85 8.44
CA THR A 201 -10.54 12.71 9.41
C THR A 201 -10.43 12.08 10.80
N SER A 202 -11.28 11.08 11.13
CA SER A 202 -11.23 10.37 12.41
C SER A 202 -10.44 9.08 12.32
N VAL A 203 -9.63 8.80 13.34
CA VAL A 203 -8.83 7.57 13.51
C VAL A 203 -9.67 6.30 13.39
N GLN A 204 -10.84 6.30 14.02
CA GLN A 204 -11.70 5.13 14.06
C GLN A 204 -12.21 4.78 12.66
N SER A 205 -12.80 5.75 11.97
CA SER A 205 -13.27 5.53 10.60
C SER A 205 -12.14 5.14 9.65
N PHE A 206 -10.93 5.70 9.82
CA PHE A 206 -9.76 5.27 9.05
C PHE A 206 -9.44 3.80 9.30
N SER A 207 -9.39 3.39 10.57
CA SER A 207 -9.06 2.02 10.98
C SER A 207 -10.13 1.02 10.54
N ASP A 208 -11.41 1.40 10.63
CA ASP A 208 -12.56 0.59 10.20
C ASP A 208 -12.54 0.39 8.67
N MET A 209 -12.26 1.45 7.91
CA MET A 209 -12.15 1.37 6.45
C MET A 209 -10.93 0.55 6.03
N ALA A 210 -9.77 0.76 6.67
CA ALA A 210 -8.57 -0.03 6.41
C ALA A 210 -8.80 -1.51 6.70
N SER A 211 -9.40 -1.83 7.85
CA SER A 211 -9.75 -3.21 8.23
C SER A 211 -10.74 -3.84 7.23
N SER A 212 -11.76 -3.09 6.80
CA SER A 212 -12.75 -3.58 5.82
C SER A 212 -12.14 -3.88 4.45
N LEU A 213 -11.28 -2.99 3.94
CA LEU A 213 -10.58 -3.20 2.66
C LEU A 213 -9.63 -4.39 2.75
N LEU A 214 -8.91 -4.50 3.87
CA LEU A 214 -7.92 -5.54 4.09
C LEU A 214 -8.57 -6.92 4.27
N SER A 215 -9.67 -7.01 5.02
CA SER A 215 -10.46 -8.24 5.12
C SER A 215 -11.01 -8.66 3.76
N GLY A 216 -11.54 -7.72 2.97
CA GLY A 216 -11.98 -7.99 1.61
C GLY A 216 -10.86 -8.46 0.67
N TYR A 217 -9.61 -8.05 0.92
CA TYR A 217 -8.44 -8.52 0.18
C TYR A 217 -7.99 -9.91 0.64
N MET A 218 -8.05 -10.20 1.95
CA MET A 218 -7.62 -11.48 2.52
C MET A 218 -8.63 -12.60 2.31
N ASP A 219 -9.90 -12.29 2.06
CA ASP A 219 -10.90 -13.27 1.64
C ASP A 219 -10.53 -13.84 0.26
N ASN A 220 -10.11 -15.11 0.21
CA ASN A 220 -9.71 -15.81 -1.02
C ASN A 220 -10.76 -15.73 -2.14
N SER A 221 -12.05 -15.64 -1.81
CA SER A 221 -13.12 -15.53 -2.81
C SER A 221 -13.24 -14.14 -3.42
N ARG A 222 -12.71 -13.11 -2.72
CA ARG A 222 -12.81 -11.69 -3.09
C ARG A 222 -11.46 -11.05 -3.40
N ALA A 223 -10.34 -11.67 -3.06
CA ALA A 223 -8.99 -11.12 -3.17
C ALA A 223 -8.71 -10.50 -4.53
N PHE A 224 -8.99 -11.23 -5.61
CA PHE A 224 -8.80 -10.75 -6.98
C PHE A 224 -9.66 -9.51 -7.27
N THR A 225 -10.93 -9.57 -6.91
CA THR A 225 -11.89 -8.47 -7.10
C THR A 225 -11.49 -7.23 -6.30
N SER A 226 -11.16 -7.40 -5.03
CA SER A 226 -10.73 -6.32 -4.14
C SER A 226 -9.46 -5.66 -4.67
N LYS A 227 -8.47 -6.47 -5.08
CA LYS A 227 -7.24 -5.99 -5.74
C LYS A 227 -7.55 -5.20 -7.00
N TYR A 228 -8.37 -5.75 -7.91
CA TYR A 228 -8.72 -5.09 -9.17
C TYR A 228 -9.43 -3.75 -8.94
N LEU A 229 -10.40 -3.69 -8.03
CA LEU A 229 -11.14 -2.46 -7.73
C LEU A 229 -10.24 -1.39 -7.11
N MET A 230 -9.40 -1.76 -6.14
CA MET A 230 -8.45 -0.82 -5.52
C MET A 230 -7.42 -0.30 -6.54
N GLN A 231 -6.87 -1.18 -7.37
CA GLN A 231 -5.93 -0.79 -8.42
C GLN A 231 -6.57 0.07 -9.50
N SER A 232 -7.82 -0.22 -9.89
CA SER A 232 -8.57 0.61 -10.85
C SER A 232 -8.79 2.01 -10.30
N TYR A 233 -9.16 2.14 -9.03
CA TYR A 233 -9.28 3.43 -8.35
C TYR A 233 -7.94 4.19 -8.32
N LEU A 234 -6.85 3.53 -7.90
CA LEU A 234 -5.52 4.13 -7.86
C LEU A 234 -5.06 4.59 -9.25
N ALA A 235 -5.29 3.80 -10.29
CA ALA A 235 -4.94 4.16 -11.65
C ALA A 235 -5.83 5.29 -12.22
N ALA A 236 -7.11 5.35 -11.84
CA ALA A 236 -7.98 6.46 -12.18
C ALA A 236 -7.59 7.77 -11.48
N ASN A 237 -7.03 7.70 -10.27
CA ASN A 237 -6.55 8.87 -9.52
C ASN A 237 -5.13 9.30 -9.88
N GLY A 238 -4.34 8.40 -10.46
CA GLY A 238 -2.95 8.66 -10.82
C GLY A 238 -2.75 9.69 -11.93
N ASN A 239 -1.49 9.92 -12.26
CA ASN A 239 -1.08 10.79 -13.36
C ASN A 239 -1.32 10.11 -14.72
N GLY A 240 -1.71 10.89 -15.73
CA GLY A 240 -1.95 10.40 -17.08
C GLY A 240 -3.00 11.23 -17.82
N PHE A 241 -3.32 10.82 -19.06
CA PHE A 241 -4.37 11.45 -19.84
C PHE A 241 -5.74 11.24 -19.17
N LEU A 242 -6.56 12.30 -19.17
CA LEU A 242 -7.88 12.28 -18.54
C LEU A 242 -8.75 11.16 -19.10
N GLU A 243 -8.71 10.97 -20.42
CA GLU A 243 -9.48 9.94 -21.14
C GLU A 243 -9.14 8.54 -20.62
N GLN A 244 -7.86 8.23 -20.43
CA GLN A 244 -7.42 6.94 -19.91
C GLN A 244 -7.92 6.73 -18.47
N ARG A 245 -7.78 7.75 -17.62
CA ARG A 245 -8.22 7.72 -16.23
C ARG A 245 -9.73 7.51 -16.12
N VAL A 246 -10.50 8.21 -16.94
CA VAL A 246 -11.96 8.08 -17.02
C VAL A 246 -12.36 6.68 -17.49
N LEU A 247 -11.70 6.13 -18.51
CA LEU A 247 -11.97 4.77 -18.98
C LEU A 247 -11.70 3.71 -17.88
N ILE A 248 -10.60 3.85 -17.14
CA ILE A 248 -10.26 2.94 -16.03
C ILE A 248 -11.29 3.07 -14.90
N ALA A 249 -11.71 4.29 -14.55
CA ALA A 249 -12.75 4.53 -13.55
C ALA A 249 -14.06 3.83 -13.92
N PHE A 250 -14.49 3.97 -15.18
CA PHE A 250 -15.70 3.30 -15.66
C PHE A 250 -15.58 1.78 -15.61
N ALA A 251 -14.46 1.21 -16.06
CA ALA A 251 -14.23 -0.23 -15.99
C ALA A 251 -14.30 -0.75 -14.55
N GLY A 252 -13.69 -0.04 -13.58
CA GLY A 252 -13.76 -0.39 -12.17
C GLY A 252 -15.18 -0.34 -11.61
N ILE A 253 -15.94 0.72 -11.89
CA ILE A 253 -17.33 0.86 -11.42
C ILE A 253 -18.25 -0.16 -12.10
N GLU A 254 -18.07 -0.46 -13.38
CA GLU A 254 -18.84 -1.49 -14.06
C GLU A 254 -18.55 -2.88 -13.49
N HIS A 255 -17.30 -3.19 -13.16
CA HIS A 255 -16.95 -4.44 -12.47
C HIS A 255 -17.62 -4.51 -11.09
N LEU A 256 -17.57 -3.42 -10.31
CA LEU A 256 -18.28 -3.33 -9.04
C LEU A 256 -19.79 -3.53 -9.21
N ALA A 257 -20.37 -2.99 -10.29
CA ALA A 257 -21.77 -3.16 -10.61
C ALA A 257 -22.13 -4.62 -10.90
N TRP A 258 -21.28 -5.31 -11.66
CA TRP A 258 -21.45 -6.73 -11.90
C TRP A 258 -21.45 -7.55 -10.60
N ILE A 259 -20.46 -7.32 -9.74
CA ILE A 259 -20.34 -8.03 -8.46
C ILE A 259 -21.59 -7.82 -7.60
N ARG A 260 -22.00 -6.56 -7.43
CA ARG A 260 -23.14 -6.22 -6.57
C ARG A 260 -24.46 -6.76 -7.12
N LEU A 261 -24.75 -6.51 -8.39
CA LEU A 261 -26.06 -6.80 -8.97
C LEU A 261 -26.22 -8.28 -9.34
N VAL A 262 -25.16 -8.95 -9.78
CA VAL A 262 -25.20 -10.35 -10.21
C VAL A 262 -24.74 -11.28 -9.09
N SER A 263 -23.49 -11.13 -8.64
CA SER A 263 -22.88 -12.11 -7.72
C SER A 263 -23.49 -12.06 -6.32
N GLU A 264 -23.76 -10.87 -5.79
CA GLU A 264 -24.25 -10.72 -4.41
C GLU A 264 -25.77 -10.66 -4.32
N GLN A 265 -26.45 -9.96 -5.23
CA GLN A 265 -27.91 -9.82 -5.24
C GLN A 265 -28.63 -10.93 -6.03
N GLY A 266 -27.90 -11.80 -6.73
CA GLY A 266 -28.47 -12.89 -7.51
C GLY A 266 -29.24 -12.43 -8.76
N GLY A 267 -28.93 -11.24 -9.28
CA GLY A 267 -29.56 -10.73 -10.50
C GLY A 267 -29.21 -11.55 -11.73
N ASP A 268 -30.14 -11.60 -12.68
CA ASP A 268 -29.97 -12.33 -13.94
C ASP A 268 -28.82 -11.72 -14.78
N PRO A 269 -27.73 -12.47 -15.04
CA PRO A 269 -26.57 -11.97 -15.78
C PRO A 269 -26.93 -11.45 -17.17
N GLN A 270 -27.86 -12.09 -17.88
CA GLN A 270 -28.23 -11.70 -19.24
C GLN A 270 -29.00 -10.38 -19.24
N LYS A 271 -29.94 -10.23 -18.30
CA LYS A 271 -30.72 -8.99 -18.16
C LYS A 271 -29.86 -7.81 -17.74
N ILE A 272 -28.88 -8.02 -16.85
CA ILE A 272 -27.95 -6.96 -16.43
C ILE A 272 -26.98 -6.61 -17.57
N ASN A 273 -26.51 -7.62 -18.30
CA ASN A 273 -25.63 -7.38 -19.44
C ASN A 273 -26.34 -6.67 -20.61
N SER A 274 -27.67 -6.82 -20.74
CA SER A 274 -28.44 -6.08 -21.76
C SER A 274 -28.70 -4.61 -21.41
N LYS A 275 -28.32 -4.15 -20.21
CA LYS A 275 -28.43 -2.73 -19.82
C LYS A 275 -27.19 -1.96 -20.23
N ASN A 276 -27.36 -0.68 -20.54
CA ASN A 276 -26.25 0.23 -20.83
C ASN A 276 -25.42 0.50 -19.57
N ALA A 277 -24.15 0.89 -19.77
CA ALA A 277 -23.21 1.22 -18.70
C ALA A 277 -23.76 2.30 -17.74
N ASP A 278 -24.41 3.34 -18.27
CA ASP A 278 -24.96 4.43 -17.47
C ASP A 278 -26.05 3.94 -16.49
N TRP A 279 -26.86 2.97 -16.90
CA TRP A 279 -27.84 2.36 -16.01
C TRP A 279 -27.15 1.61 -14.86
N ARG A 280 -26.15 0.79 -15.16
CA ARG A 280 -25.43 -0.02 -14.16
C ARG A 280 -24.72 0.88 -13.14
N ILE A 281 -24.05 1.93 -13.61
CA ILE A 281 -23.38 2.92 -12.77
C ILE A 281 -24.40 3.61 -11.86
N ARG A 282 -25.53 4.08 -12.40
CA ARG A 282 -26.59 4.72 -11.60
C ARG A 282 -27.15 3.79 -10.52
N GLN A 283 -27.30 2.50 -10.79
CA GLN A 283 -27.75 1.54 -9.76
C GLN A 283 -26.79 1.49 -8.57
N ILE A 284 -25.47 1.39 -8.83
CA ILE A 284 -24.48 1.34 -7.76
C ILE A 284 -24.37 2.66 -7.01
N LEU A 285 -24.41 3.79 -7.70
CA LEU A 285 -24.43 5.10 -7.04
C LEU A 285 -25.68 5.27 -6.16
N THR A 286 -26.85 4.81 -6.63
CA THR A 286 -28.09 4.86 -5.85
C THR A 286 -28.01 3.95 -4.61
N GLN A 287 -27.47 2.73 -4.75
CA GLN A 287 -27.26 1.81 -3.62
C GLN A 287 -26.26 2.38 -2.60
N ALA A 288 -25.24 3.11 -3.07
CA ALA A 288 -24.28 3.82 -2.23
C ALA A 288 -24.85 5.11 -1.62
N SER A 289 -26.12 5.45 -1.85
CA SER A 289 -26.75 6.71 -1.45
C SER A 289 -25.99 7.95 -1.95
N ALA A 290 -25.25 7.83 -3.05
CA ALA A 290 -24.54 8.93 -3.68
C ALA A 290 -25.52 9.75 -4.54
N SER A 291 -25.35 11.07 -4.54
CA SER A 291 -26.16 11.94 -5.41
C SER A 291 -25.86 11.65 -6.88
N ILE A 292 -26.91 11.42 -7.65
CA ILE A 292 -26.86 11.26 -9.12
C ILE A 292 -27.17 12.57 -9.86
N GLU A 293 -27.39 13.66 -9.10
CA GLU A 293 -27.67 14.97 -9.66
C GLU A 293 -26.36 15.66 -10.07
N VAL A 294 -26.41 16.38 -11.20
CA VAL A 294 -25.28 17.18 -11.65
C VAL A 294 -25.10 18.37 -10.69
N PRO A 295 -23.93 18.53 -10.04
CA PRO A 295 -23.70 19.61 -9.09
C PRO A 295 -23.98 21.00 -9.72
N PRO A 296 -24.59 21.94 -8.98
CA PRO A 296 -24.96 23.25 -9.52
C PRO A 296 -23.80 24.05 -10.10
N HIS A 297 -22.59 23.87 -9.56
CA HIS A 297 -21.36 24.55 -9.97
C HIS A 297 -20.73 23.96 -11.25
N LEU A 298 -21.30 22.91 -11.84
CA LEU A 298 -20.87 22.31 -13.10
C LEU A 298 -21.93 22.49 -14.21
N PRO A 299 -22.27 23.74 -14.59
CA PRO A 299 -23.36 24.01 -15.53
C PRO A 299 -23.13 23.40 -16.92
N ALA A 300 -21.86 23.25 -17.35
CA ALA A 300 -21.51 22.61 -18.62
C ALA A 300 -22.00 21.16 -18.73
N LEU A 301 -22.13 20.44 -17.61
CA LEU A 301 -22.61 19.05 -17.58
C LEU A 301 -24.15 18.95 -17.59
N LYS A 302 -24.87 20.06 -17.37
CA LYS A 302 -26.34 20.09 -17.45
C LYS A 302 -26.84 20.11 -18.90
N VAL A 303 -25.99 20.49 -19.84
CA VAL A 303 -26.31 20.49 -21.27
C VAL A 303 -26.23 19.04 -21.75
N ARG A 304 -27.36 18.34 -21.77
CA ARG A 304 -27.45 17.07 -22.50
C ARG A 304 -27.16 17.37 -23.97
N PRO A 305 -26.18 16.71 -24.61
CA PRO A 305 -26.14 16.69 -26.07
C PRO A 305 -27.46 16.03 -26.48
N SER A 306 -28.36 16.80 -27.10
CA SER A 306 -29.48 16.23 -27.81
C SER A 306 -28.91 15.24 -28.82
N ALA A 307 -29.35 13.99 -28.75
CA ALA A 307 -28.95 12.94 -29.66
C ALA A 307 -29.23 13.37 -31.11
N GLN A 308 -28.21 13.87 -31.80
CA GLN A 308 -28.26 14.22 -33.21
C GLN A 308 -27.00 13.78 -33.96
N HIS A 309 -26.29 12.74 -33.51
CA HIS A 309 -25.34 12.05 -34.39
C HIS A 309 -25.77 10.58 -34.52
N ARG A 310 -26.75 10.35 -35.40
CA ARG A 310 -26.84 9.08 -36.12
C ARG A 310 -25.71 9.12 -37.15
N CYS A 311 -24.62 8.42 -36.89
CA CYS A 311 -23.65 8.14 -37.95
C CYS A 311 -24.30 7.19 -38.95
N ALA A 312 -24.37 7.64 -40.20
CA ALA A 312 -24.54 6.80 -41.37
C ALA A 312 -23.23 6.08 -41.71
#